data_AF-I8W5Q5-F1
#
_entry.id   AF-I8W5Q5-F1
#
_cell.length_a   1.000
_cell.length_b   1.000
_cell.length_c   1.000
_cell.angle_alpha   90.00
_cell.angle_beta   90.00
_cell.angle_gamma   90.00
#
_symmetry.space_group_name_H-M   'P 1'
#
loop_
_entity.id
_entity.type
_entity.pdbx_description
1 polymer ?
#
loop_
_entity_poly.entity_id
_entity_poly.type
_entity_poly.pdbx_seq_one_letter_code
_entity_poly.pdbx_strand_id
1 'polypeptide(L)'
;MDAVNLSEKYIFLDLRSWEINIARTARRLGVSRNTVRHLQSLSSEEVLQQKERHYKLHAYEQAVASLLISLPSISSSRIGDYLREHYPDFPHVCEKTVHNYVQFIRKKHHIPPAR
;
A
#
# COMPACT_ATOMS: atom_id res chain seq x y z
N MET A 1 -10.51 -8.51 -7.89
CA MET A 1 -9.68 -9.74 -7.83
C MET A 1 -8.71 -9.66 -8.98
N ASP A 2 -7.66 -8.89 -8.73
CA ASP A 2 -7.00 -8.04 -9.71
C ASP A 2 -5.91 -8.79 -10.48
N ALA A 3 -5.97 -8.75 -11.80
CA ALA A 3 -5.01 -9.40 -12.71
C ALA A 3 -3.54 -9.01 -12.47
N VAL A 4 -3.31 -7.87 -11.80
CA VAL A 4 -2.00 -7.40 -11.36
C VAL A 4 -1.36 -8.34 -10.34
N ASN A 5 -2.16 -8.92 -9.44
CA ASN A 5 -1.69 -9.79 -8.36
C ASN A 5 -1.22 -11.17 -8.90
N LEU A 6 -1.86 -11.65 -9.98
CA LEU A 6 -1.46 -12.88 -10.66
C LEU A 6 -0.15 -12.71 -11.44
N SER A 7 0.05 -11.58 -12.12
CA SER A 7 1.29 -11.32 -12.86
C SER A 7 2.50 -11.24 -11.94
N GLU A 8 2.39 -10.61 -10.77
CA GLU A 8 3.51 -10.47 -9.83
C GLU A 8 3.86 -11.79 -9.14
N LYS A 9 2.85 -12.60 -8.78
CA LYS A 9 3.05 -13.95 -8.24
C LYS A 9 3.71 -14.88 -9.25
N TYR A 10 3.33 -14.78 -10.53
CA TYR A 10 3.97 -15.55 -11.61
C TYR A 10 5.41 -15.09 -11.88
N ILE A 11 5.68 -13.78 -11.87
CA ILE A 11 7.06 -13.26 -11.98
C ILE A 11 7.95 -13.81 -10.87
N PHE A 12 7.45 -13.86 -9.62
CA PHE A 12 8.20 -14.38 -8.49
C PHE A 12 8.46 -15.90 -8.60
N LEU A 13 7.46 -16.69 -9.00
CA LEU A 13 7.62 -18.14 -9.23
C LEU A 13 8.62 -18.44 -10.38
N ASP A 14 8.64 -17.62 -11.41
CA ASP A 14 9.53 -17.74 -12.58
C ASP A 14 10.98 -17.29 -12.26
N LEU A 15 11.21 -16.52 -11.19
CA LEU A 15 12.56 -16.05 -10.78
C LEU A 15 13.37 -17.10 -10.01
N ARG A 16 12.69 -18.03 -9.33
CA ARG A 16 13.31 -18.99 -8.40
C ARG A 16 13.43 -20.39 -9.00
N SER A 17 12.57 -20.73 -9.96
CA SER A 17 12.55 -22.03 -10.67
C SER A 17 13.56 -22.12 -11.83
N TRP A 18 14.26 -21.04 -12.09
CA TRP A 18 14.97 -20.79 -13.32
C TRP A 18 16.36 -20.34 -12.85
N GLU A 19 17.38 -21.14 -13.06
CA GLU A 19 18.79 -20.77 -12.84
C GLU A 19 19.22 -19.67 -13.83
N ILE A 20 18.50 -18.54 -13.89
CA ILE A 20 18.71 -17.53 -14.92
C ILE A 20 19.69 -16.48 -14.47
N ASN A 21 20.59 -16.22 -15.41
CA ASN A 21 21.37 -15.02 -15.55
C ASN A 21 20.56 -13.74 -15.26
N ILE A 22 20.93 -13.07 -14.16
CA ILE A 22 20.36 -11.81 -13.64
C ILE A 22 20.13 -10.75 -14.74
N ALA A 23 21.03 -10.67 -15.73
CA ALA A 23 20.94 -9.68 -16.79
C ALA A 23 19.78 -9.93 -17.77
N ARG A 24 19.46 -11.20 -18.03
CA ARG A 24 18.35 -11.58 -18.92
C ARG A 24 17.01 -11.25 -18.28
N THR A 25 16.89 -11.56 -16.99
CA THR A 25 15.74 -11.24 -16.16
C THR A 25 15.51 -9.74 -16.04
N ALA A 26 16.56 -8.97 -15.76
CA ALA A 26 16.50 -7.51 -15.69
C ALA A 26 15.97 -6.90 -16.99
N ARG A 27 16.44 -7.39 -18.14
CA ARG A 27 15.98 -6.94 -19.47
C ARG A 27 14.52 -7.31 -19.73
N ARG A 28 14.08 -8.52 -19.35
CA ARG A 28 12.70 -8.99 -19.53
C ARG A 28 11.71 -8.26 -18.64
N LEU A 29 12.09 -7.96 -17.40
CA LEU A 29 11.26 -7.25 -16.43
C LEU A 29 11.37 -5.72 -16.54
N GLY A 30 12.31 -5.19 -17.33
CA GLY A 30 12.54 -3.75 -17.44
C GLY A 30 13.08 -3.10 -16.15
N VAL A 31 13.67 -3.88 -15.25
CA VAL A 31 14.20 -3.41 -13.96
C VAL A 31 15.71 -3.53 -13.90
N SER A 32 16.35 -2.84 -12.95
CA SER A 32 17.81 -2.90 -12.81
C SER A 32 18.29 -4.29 -12.36
N ARG A 33 19.52 -4.67 -12.75
CA ARG A 33 20.16 -5.91 -12.27
C ARG A 33 20.26 -5.97 -10.73
N ASN A 34 20.38 -4.81 -10.08
CA ASN A 34 20.40 -4.72 -8.62
C ASN A 34 19.02 -5.02 -8.03
N THR A 35 17.94 -4.56 -8.67
CA THR A 35 16.56 -4.89 -8.30
C THR A 35 16.31 -6.39 -8.43
N VAL A 36 16.78 -7.03 -9.51
CA VAL A 36 16.65 -8.48 -9.67
C VAL A 36 17.42 -9.25 -8.60
N ARG A 37 18.67 -8.86 -8.30
CA ARG A 37 19.47 -9.49 -7.24
C ARG A 37 18.81 -9.33 -5.87
N HIS A 38 18.27 -8.15 -5.60
CA HIS A 38 17.52 -7.88 -4.38
C HIS A 38 16.26 -8.75 -4.29
N LEU A 39 15.48 -8.85 -5.37
CA LEU A 39 14.28 -9.70 -5.42
C LEU A 39 14.60 -11.19 -5.30
N GLN A 40 15.74 -11.66 -5.81
CA GLN A 40 16.21 -13.04 -5.60
C GLN A 40 16.66 -13.30 -4.15
N SER A 41 17.23 -12.30 -3.48
CA SER A 41 17.64 -12.42 -2.07
C SER A 41 16.46 -12.33 -1.10
N LEU A 42 15.32 -11.77 -1.52
CA LEU A 42 14.12 -11.63 -0.71
C LEU A 42 13.29 -12.92 -0.75
N SER A 43 12.79 -13.35 0.42
CA SER A 43 11.77 -14.41 0.49
C SER A 43 10.45 -13.91 -0.10
N SER A 44 9.59 -14.83 -0.59
CA SER A 44 8.24 -14.50 -1.09
C SER A 44 7.43 -13.66 -0.11
N GLU A 45 7.66 -13.88 1.18
CA GLU A 45 6.99 -13.18 2.27
C GLU A 45 7.50 -11.74 2.46
N GLU A 46 8.81 -11.51 2.31
CA GLU A 46 9.42 -10.18 2.48
C GLU A 46 9.05 -9.24 1.34
N VAL A 47 8.90 -9.74 0.11
CA VAL A 47 8.43 -8.91 -1.02
C VAL A 47 6.99 -8.45 -0.80
N LEU A 48 6.15 -9.30 -0.21
CA LEU A 48 4.78 -8.95 0.17
C LEU A 48 4.78 -7.94 1.34
N GLN A 49 5.58 -8.18 2.38
CA GLN A 49 5.72 -7.27 3.53
C GLN A 49 6.33 -5.91 3.17
N GLN A 50 7.25 -5.82 2.20
CA GLN A 50 7.85 -4.54 1.80
C GLN A 50 6.84 -3.58 1.17
N LYS A 51 5.76 -4.12 0.57
CA LYS A 51 4.60 -3.33 0.11
C LYS A 51 3.64 -3.02 1.26
N GLU A 52 3.54 -3.88 2.27
CA GLU A 52 2.93 -3.58 3.57
C GLU A 52 3.83 -2.69 4.44
N ARG A 53 4.29 -1.55 3.89
CA ARG A 53 4.70 -0.45 4.75
C ARG A 53 3.48 -0.12 5.60
N HIS A 54 3.45 -0.63 6.82
CA HIS A 54 2.42 -0.37 7.80
C HIS A 54 2.42 1.14 8.04
N TYR A 55 1.57 1.85 7.31
CA TYR A 55 1.34 3.25 7.57
C TYR A 55 0.93 3.33 9.04
N LYS A 56 1.46 4.30 9.80
CA LYS A 56 1.08 4.51 11.21
C LYS A 56 -0.44 4.58 11.41
N LEU A 57 -1.18 4.89 10.34
CA LEU A 57 -2.62 5.03 10.30
C LEU A 57 -3.38 3.75 9.87
N HIS A 58 -2.69 2.66 9.53
CA HIS A 58 -3.29 1.42 9.04
C HIS A 58 -4.24 0.79 10.05
N ALA A 59 -3.91 0.85 11.34
CA ALA A 59 -4.80 0.41 12.43
C ALA A 59 -6.16 1.12 12.44
N TYR A 60 -6.25 2.32 11.85
CA TYR A 60 -7.47 3.12 11.78
C TYR A 60 -8.16 3.06 10.42
N GLU A 61 -7.70 2.19 9.51
CA GLU A 61 -8.26 2.05 8.16
C GLU A 61 -9.78 1.87 8.16
N GLN A 62 -10.27 0.95 8.99
CA GLN A 62 -11.69 0.62 9.02
C GLN A 62 -12.55 1.77 9.57
N ALA A 63 -12.03 2.52 10.56
CA ALA A 63 -12.70 3.71 11.09
C ALA A 63 -12.77 4.82 10.02
N VAL A 64 -11.66 5.08 9.34
CA VAL A 64 -11.59 6.07 8.25
C VAL A 64 -12.50 5.70 7.09
N ALA A 65 -12.50 4.43 6.67
CA ALA A 65 -13.38 3.93 5.61
C ALA A 65 -14.85 4.09 6.00
N SER A 66 -15.23 3.73 7.23
CA SER A 66 -16.60 3.85 7.73
C SER A 66 -17.08 5.31 7.73
N LEU A 67 -16.22 6.24 8.15
CA LEU A 67 -16.50 7.68 8.11
C LEU A 67 -16.64 8.22 6.68
N LEU A 68 -15.80 7.76 5.76
CA LEU A 68 -15.87 8.17 4.36
C LEU A 68 -17.11 7.62 3.63
N ILE A 69 -17.59 6.45 4.05
CA ILE A 69 -18.82 5.85 3.53
C ILE A 69 -20.06 6.58 4.09
N SER A 70 -20.09 6.87 5.39
CA SER A 70 -21.20 7.58 6.01
C SER A 70 -21.26 9.06 5.61
N LEU A 71 -20.10 9.69 5.46
CA LEU A 71 -19.95 11.10 5.13
C LEU A 71 -18.92 11.28 3.99
N PRO A 72 -19.31 11.09 2.72
CA PRO A 72 -18.41 11.20 1.57
C PRO A 72 -17.74 12.58 1.42
N SER A 73 -18.34 13.62 2.02
CA SER A 73 -17.87 15.00 2.01
C SER A 73 -17.03 15.43 3.21
N ILE A 74 -16.75 14.52 4.14
CA ILE A 74 -15.92 14.85 5.30
C ILE A 74 -14.48 15.17 4.86
N SER A 75 -13.95 16.27 5.44
CA SER A 75 -12.59 16.72 5.19
C SER A 75 -11.57 15.84 5.91
N SER A 76 -10.36 15.75 5.36
CA SER A 76 -9.27 15.00 6.00
C SER A 76 -8.91 15.52 7.39
N SER A 77 -9.05 16.84 7.63
CA SER A 77 -8.85 17.45 8.94
C SER A 77 -9.85 16.90 9.97
N ARG A 78 -11.15 16.91 9.65
CA ARG A 78 -12.20 16.38 10.53
C ARG A 78 -12.03 14.89 10.82
N ILE A 79 -11.58 14.11 9.83
CA ILE A 79 -11.24 12.70 10.06
C ILE A 79 -10.10 12.60 11.08
N GLY A 80 -9.06 13.41 10.94
CA GLY A 80 -7.93 13.42 11.86
C GLY A 80 -8.32 13.81 13.29
N ASP A 81 -9.20 14.80 13.44
CA ASP A 81 -9.72 15.23 14.73
C ASP A 81 -10.58 14.13 15.38
N TYR A 82 -11.47 13.51 14.61
CA TYR A 82 -12.27 12.36 15.06
C TYR A 82 -11.38 11.21 15.55
N LEU A 83 -10.31 10.87 14.80
CA LEU A 83 -9.40 9.81 15.21
C LEU A 83 -8.65 10.17 16.51
N ARG A 84 -8.29 11.45 16.69
CA ARG A 84 -7.62 11.91 17.90
C ARG A 84 -8.54 11.91 19.12
N GLU A 85 -9.83 12.21 18.93
CA GLU A 85 -10.83 12.22 20.01
C GLU A 85 -11.26 10.80 20.42
N HIS A 86 -11.43 9.90 19.46
CA HIS A 86 -11.92 8.55 19.71
C HIS A 86 -10.83 7.52 20.05
N TYR A 87 -9.56 7.79 19.72
CA TYR A 87 -8.45 6.88 19.98
C TYR A 87 -7.35 7.57 20.82
N PRO A 88 -7.22 7.24 22.11
CA PRO A 88 -6.17 7.84 22.96
C PRO A 88 -4.75 7.45 22.53
N ASP A 89 -4.59 6.30 21.86
CA ASP A 89 -3.32 5.82 21.31
C ASP A 89 -3.01 6.39 19.92
N PHE A 90 -3.76 7.40 19.46
CA PHE A 90 -3.56 7.95 18.11
C PHE A 90 -2.16 8.57 17.97
N PRO A 91 -1.35 8.12 16.99
CA PRO A 91 0.01 8.60 16.84
C PRO A 91 0.03 10.10 16.48
N HIS A 92 1.02 10.82 17.00
CA HIS A 92 1.22 12.21 16.61
C HIS A 92 1.64 12.27 15.13
N VAL A 93 0.70 12.65 14.27
CA VAL A 93 0.87 12.79 12.82
C VAL A 93 0.47 14.19 12.37
N CYS A 94 1.18 14.71 11.36
CA CYS A 94 0.81 15.98 10.74
C CYS A 94 -0.43 15.83 9.85
N GLU A 95 -1.18 16.92 9.68
CA GLU A 95 -2.41 16.94 8.87
C GLU A 95 -2.18 16.42 7.44
N LYS A 96 -1.01 16.69 6.86
CA LYS A 96 -0.65 16.21 5.53
C LYS A 96 -0.58 14.68 5.46
N THR A 97 -0.13 14.02 6.54
CA THR A 97 -0.10 12.55 6.64
C THR A 97 -1.51 11.99 6.66
N VAL A 98 -2.39 12.58 7.46
CA VAL A 98 -3.82 12.20 7.51
C VAL A 98 -4.47 12.40 6.14
N HIS A 99 -4.23 13.55 5.48
CA HIS A 99 -4.75 13.83 4.15
C HIS A 99 -4.29 12.81 3.11
N ASN A 100 -2.98 12.52 3.03
CA ASN A 100 -2.45 11.53 2.10
C ASN A 100 -3.07 10.15 2.35
N TYR A 101 -3.26 9.78 3.62
CA TYR A 101 -3.88 8.53 4.01
C TYR A 101 -5.36 8.46 3.63
N VAL A 102 -6.12 9.52 3.87
CA VAL A 102 -7.54 9.62 3.45
C VAL A 102 -7.67 9.51 1.93
N GLN A 103 -6.78 10.16 1.17
CA GLN A 103 -6.75 10.05 -0.29
C GLN A 103 -6.41 8.62 -0.75
N PHE A 104 -5.51 7.95 -0.05
CA PHE A 104 -5.20 6.54 -0.29
C PHE A 104 -6.43 5.64 -0.07
N ILE A 105 -7.16 5.82 1.03
CA ILE A 105 -8.40 5.07 1.32
C ILE A 105 -9.50 5.37 0.29
N ARG A 106 -9.69 6.64 -0.10
CA ARG A 106 -10.65 6.99 -1.17
C ARG A 106 -10.34 6.28 -2.48
N LYS A 107 -9.07 6.21 -2.87
CA LYS A 107 -8.63 5.48 -4.08
C LYS A 107 -8.86 3.97 -3.92
N LYS A 108 -8.50 3.40 -2.76
CA LYS A 108 -8.64 1.97 -2.46
C LYS A 108 -10.09 1.50 -2.49
N HIS A 109 -11.02 2.32 -1.98
CA HIS A 109 -12.45 1.99 -1.89
C HIS A 109 -13.30 2.64 -2.99
N HIS A 110 -12.68 3.31 -3.98
CA HIS A 110 -13.37 4.04 -5.05
C HIS A 110 -14.42 5.06 -4.56
N ILE A 111 -14.14 5.72 -3.42
CA ILE A 111 -15.06 6.71 -2.83
C ILE A 111 -14.84 8.07 -3.52
N PRO A 112 -15.84 8.63 -4.22
CA PRO A 112 -15.68 9.89 -4.92
C PRO A 112 -15.41 11.03 -3.93
N PRO A 113 -14.51 11.99 -4.28
CA PRO A 113 -14.38 13.22 -3.51
C PRO A 113 -15.70 13.98 -3.55
N ALA A 114 -16.10 14.58 -2.43
CA ALA A 114 -17.23 15.50 -2.48
C ALA A 114 -16.91 16.69 -3.37
N ARG A 115 -17.93 17.04 -4.15
CA ARG A 115 -17.91 18.06 -5.18
C ARG A 115 -18.01 19.45 -4.59
#